data_AF-A0A956CSV5-F1
#
_entry.id   AF-A0A956CSV5-F1
#
_cell.length_a   1.000
_cell.length_b   1.000
_cell.length_c   1.000
_cell.angle_alpha   90.00
_cell.angle_beta   90.00
_cell.angle_gamma   90.00
#
_symmetry.space_group_name_H-M   'P 1'
#
loop_
_entity.id
_entity.type
_entity.pdbx_description
1 polymer ?
#
loop_
_entity_poly.entity_id
_entity_poly.type
_entity_poly.pdbx_seq_one_letter_code
_entity_poly.pdbx_strand_id
1 'polypeptide(L)'
;MKRVLSIALLLVVSAPSTAFAFKEFRQFGLAPVPGPPMDPTMDPDPPGGGGRYFTGSLSDGYTCAVCHFGGPTPELPLEVEISPDPLEDGYRSGTEYQITVTLPFTRNGANPTGAFAGNLEIVDLEGRGAGTMAVMPDLCDDGVTVAAHLADLPTRQVAGVDNCGATVLRTTWTAPETSTGPVWLNVAAVYAYMPLDTPDDDDTSTWARIIPPLGGSTDVTRVDNACHASPGRPSSAPWLLGLVALGALLRRTRRS
;
A
#
# COMPACT_ATOMS: atom_id res chain seq x y z
N MET A 1 -32.91 14.76 -55.16
CA MET A 1 -32.84 13.67 -54.16
C MET A 1 -32.00 14.15 -52.98
N LYS A 2 -32.63 14.47 -51.85
CA LYS A 2 -31.96 15.03 -50.66
C LYS A 2 -31.41 13.87 -49.82
N ARG A 3 -30.09 13.76 -49.65
CA ARG A 3 -29.46 12.79 -48.75
C ARG A 3 -29.51 13.36 -47.32
N VAL A 4 -30.35 12.76 -46.48
CA VAL A 4 -30.41 13.03 -45.04
C VAL A 4 -29.21 12.35 -44.39
N LEU A 5 -28.27 13.14 -43.88
CA LEU A 5 -27.11 12.65 -43.15
C LEU A 5 -27.48 12.57 -41.67
N SER A 6 -27.87 11.37 -41.22
CA SER A 6 -28.14 11.11 -39.81
C SER A 6 -26.83 11.08 -39.02
N ILE A 7 -26.56 12.15 -38.26
CA ILE A 7 -25.47 12.19 -37.28
C ILE A 7 -25.95 11.45 -36.04
N ALA A 8 -25.45 10.24 -35.83
CA ALA A 8 -25.64 9.52 -34.58
C ALA A 8 -24.76 10.17 -33.50
N LEU A 9 -25.40 10.93 -32.60
CA LEU A 9 -24.77 11.52 -31.43
C LEU A 9 -24.48 10.40 -30.42
N LEU A 10 -23.22 9.95 -30.34
CA LEU A 10 -22.78 9.04 -29.28
C LEU A 10 -22.68 9.84 -27.98
N LEU A 11 -23.72 9.79 -27.15
CA LEU A 11 -23.67 10.22 -25.77
C LEU A 11 -22.81 9.22 -24.99
N VAL A 12 -21.55 9.56 -24.79
CA VAL A 12 -20.70 8.89 -23.80
C VAL A 12 -21.15 9.39 -22.44
N VAL A 13 -22.08 8.66 -21.82
CA VAL A 13 -22.43 8.86 -20.42
C VAL A 13 -21.24 8.39 -19.60
N SER A 14 -20.38 9.32 -19.21
CA SER A 14 -19.41 9.10 -18.15
C SER A 14 -20.19 8.94 -16.85
N ALA A 15 -20.54 7.71 -16.49
CA ALA A 15 -21.00 7.42 -15.14
C ALA A 15 -19.90 7.89 -14.18
N PRO A 16 -20.22 8.67 -13.13
CA PRO A 16 -19.25 8.94 -12.09
C PRO A 16 -18.83 7.58 -11.55
N SER A 17 -17.53 7.28 -11.62
CA SER A 17 -16.94 6.16 -10.93
C SER A 17 -17.00 6.45 -9.44
N THR A 18 -18.17 6.23 -8.84
CA THR A 18 -18.31 6.08 -7.40
C THR A 18 -17.48 4.87 -7.05
N ALA A 19 -16.31 5.11 -6.46
CA ALA A 19 -15.57 4.09 -5.74
C ALA A 19 -16.52 3.57 -4.65
N PHE A 20 -17.27 2.51 -4.96
CA PHE A 20 -17.90 1.71 -3.93
C PHE A 20 -16.74 1.21 -3.08
N ALA A 21 -16.69 1.67 -1.84
CA ALA A 21 -15.76 1.15 -0.84
C ALA A 21 -15.79 -0.38 -0.93
N PHE A 22 -14.59 -0.98 -1.02
CA PHE A 22 -14.32 -2.36 -1.40
C PHE A 22 -14.69 -3.34 -0.26
N LYS A 23 -15.92 -3.25 0.24
CA LYS A 23 -16.43 -3.95 1.44
C LYS A 23 -16.74 -5.43 1.18
N GLU A 24 -16.65 -5.90 -0.07
CA GLU A 24 -16.80 -7.31 -0.40
C GLU A 24 -15.44 -7.93 -0.78
N PHE A 25 -14.89 -8.76 0.13
CA PHE A 25 -13.77 -9.68 -0.09
C PHE A 25 -13.84 -10.46 -1.42
N ARG A 26 -15.04 -10.60 -2.01
CA ARG A 26 -15.28 -11.26 -3.30
C ARG A 26 -14.71 -10.50 -4.50
N GLN A 27 -14.46 -9.19 -4.41
CA GLN A 27 -13.99 -8.41 -5.55
C GLN A 27 -12.53 -8.65 -5.94
N PHE A 28 -11.70 -9.18 -5.04
CA PHE A 28 -10.34 -9.53 -5.44
C PHE A 28 -10.28 -10.84 -6.24
N GLY A 29 -11.35 -11.63 -6.28
CA GLY A 29 -11.38 -12.90 -7.03
C GLY A 29 -10.33 -13.92 -6.59
N LEU A 30 -9.70 -13.70 -5.43
CA LEU A 30 -8.65 -14.54 -4.89
C LEU A 30 -9.24 -15.47 -3.83
N ALA A 31 -8.82 -16.73 -3.86
CA ALA A 31 -9.03 -17.61 -2.72
C ALA A 31 -8.24 -17.04 -1.52
N PRO A 32 -8.76 -17.14 -0.29
CA PRO A 32 -8.02 -16.74 0.90
C PRO A 32 -6.63 -17.40 0.88
N VAL A 33 -5.58 -16.61 1.10
CA VAL A 33 -4.24 -17.16 1.28
C VAL A 33 -4.28 -17.99 2.56
N PRO A 34 -3.89 -19.28 2.54
CA PRO A 34 -3.80 -20.06 3.76
C PRO A 34 -2.80 -19.37 4.69
N GLY A 35 -3.31 -18.79 5.77
CA GLY A 35 -2.46 -18.28 6.83
C GLY A 35 -1.73 -19.42 7.55
N PRO A 36 -0.72 -19.11 8.39
CA PRO A 36 -0.22 -20.07 9.37
C PRO A 36 -1.39 -20.61 10.21
N PRO A 37 -1.29 -21.82 10.80
CA PRO A 37 -2.33 -22.36 11.67
C PRO A 37 -2.62 -21.36 12.78
N MET A 38 -3.81 -20.74 12.71
CA MET A 38 -4.24 -19.74 13.69
C MET A 38 -4.52 -20.44 15.03
N ASP A 39 -4.22 -19.76 16.13
CA ASP A 39 -4.63 -20.18 17.46
C ASP A 39 -6.16 -20.41 17.44
N PRO A 40 -6.68 -21.58 17.86
CA PRO A 40 -8.12 -21.83 17.89
C PRO A 40 -8.90 -20.92 18.85
N THR A 41 -8.21 -20.09 19.64
CA THR A 41 -8.80 -19.05 20.49
C THR A 41 -8.81 -17.66 19.87
N MET A 42 -8.11 -17.44 18.74
CA MET A 42 -8.29 -16.24 17.91
C MET A 42 -9.57 -16.37 17.09
N ASP A 43 -10.26 -15.25 16.88
CA ASP A 43 -11.40 -15.17 15.95
C ASP A 43 -10.96 -15.75 14.59
N PRO A 44 -11.68 -16.74 14.01
CA PRO A 44 -11.28 -17.39 12.75
C PRO A 44 -11.20 -16.45 11.55
N ASP A 45 -11.66 -15.20 11.68
CA ASP A 45 -11.51 -14.21 10.64
C ASP A 45 -10.04 -13.74 10.58
N PRO A 46 -9.35 -13.94 9.44
CA PRO A 46 -7.98 -13.49 9.29
C PRO A 46 -7.89 -11.98 9.53
N PRO A 47 -6.76 -11.46 10.06
CA PRO A 47 -6.56 -10.02 10.23
C PRO A 47 -6.97 -9.26 8.96
N GLY A 48 -7.63 -8.12 9.15
CA GLY A 48 -8.64 -7.47 8.29
C GLY A 48 -8.33 -7.18 6.82
N GLY A 49 -7.22 -7.66 6.25
CA GLY A 49 -6.90 -7.61 4.83
C GLY A 49 -7.26 -8.88 4.03
N GLY A 50 -7.90 -9.88 4.65
CA GLY A 50 -8.24 -11.13 3.94
C GLY A 50 -7.02 -11.94 3.51
N GLY A 51 -5.97 -11.91 4.33
CA GLY A 51 -4.66 -12.49 4.02
C GLY A 51 -3.81 -11.65 3.07
N ARG A 52 -4.17 -10.39 2.83
CA ARG A 52 -3.36 -9.43 2.07
C ARG A 52 -2.75 -8.39 3.00
N TYR A 53 -1.57 -7.93 2.62
CA TYR A 53 -0.84 -6.85 3.28
C TYR A 53 -0.84 -5.65 2.35
N PHE A 54 -1.38 -4.52 2.84
CA PHE A 54 -1.47 -3.25 2.14
C PHE A 54 -0.39 -2.32 2.65
N THR A 55 0.56 -1.96 1.80
CA THR A 55 1.69 -1.07 2.15
C THR A 55 1.72 0.17 1.26
N GLY A 56 0.97 0.17 0.16
CA GLY A 56 1.09 1.17 -0.92
C GLY A 56 2.25 0.92 -1.88
N SER A 57 2.92 -0.24 -1.79
CA SER A 57 4.01 -0.57 -2.71
C SER A 57 3.50 -0.89 -4.13
N LEU A 58 4.43 -0.89 -5.10
CA LEU A 58 4.13 -1.33 -6.46
C LEU A 58 3.70 -2.81 -6.53
N SER A 59 3.99 -3.61 -5.51
CA SER A 59 3.71 -5.04 -5.45
C SER A 59 2.22 -5.33 -5.26
N ASP A 60 1.54 -4.52 -4.44
CA ASP A 60 0.11 -4.66 -4.20
C ASP A 60 -0.71 -3.62 -4.96
N GLY A 61 -0.18 -2.41 -5.17
CA GLY A 61 -0.87 -1.27 -5.76
C GLY A 61 -1.98 -0.69 -4.87
N TYR A 62 -2.04 -1.07 -3.58
CA TYR A 62 -3.13 -0.72 -2.67
C TYR A 62 -2.59 -0.32 -1.30
N THR A 63 -3.20 0.72 -0.74
CA THR A 63 -2.95 1.18 0.63
C THR A 63 -4.08 0.70 1.54
N CYS A 64 -3.93 0.87 2.86
CA CYS A 64 -5.00 0.56 3.81
C CYS A 64 -6.30 1.36 3.53
N ALA A 65 -6.21 2.47 2.79
CA ALA A 65 -7.34 3.31 2.43
C ALA A 65 -8.38 2.62 1.52
N VAL A 66 -8.05 1.44 0.99
CA VAL A 66 -9.01 0.62 0.23
C VAL A 66 -10.15 0.10 1.11
N CYS A 67 -9.85 -0.17 2.38
CA CYS A 67 -10.80 -0.64 3.39
C CYS A 67 -11.17 0.46 4.37
N HIS A 68 -10.19 1.24 4.86
CA HIS A 68 -10.32 2.20 5.95
C HIS A 68 -10.50 3.64 5.43
N PHE A 69 -11.54 4.33 5.89
CA PHE A 69 -11.82 5.70 5.45
C PHE A 69 -12.80 6.43 6.39
N GLY A 70 -12.81 7.76 6.28
CA GLY A 70 -13.78 8.63 6.96
C GLY A 70 -13.31 9.15 8.32
N GLY A 71 -12.20 8.62 8.84
CA GLY A 71 -11.57 9.11 10.06
C GLY A 71 -10.91 10.47 9.90
N PRO A 72 -10.66 11.16 11.03
CA PRO A 72 -9.92 12.42 11.01
C PRO A 72 -8.44 12.17 10.69
N THR A 73 -7.86 13.06 9.90
CA THR A 73 -6.42 13.04 9.61
C THR A 73 -5.59 13.10 10.90
N PRO A 74 -4.61 12.18 11.11
CA PRO A 74 -3.65 12.26 12.19
C PRO A 74 -3.01 13.64 12.28
N GLU A 75 -2.91 14.18 13.49
CA GLU A 75 -2.29 15.49 13.72
C GLU A 75 -0.77 15.45 13.51
N LEU A 76 -0.16 14.29 13.74
CA LEU A 76 1.26 14.04 13.56
C LEU A 76 1.47 13.03 12.41
N PRO A 77 2.51 13.21 11.58
CA PRO A 77 2.81 12.27 10.51
C PRO A 77 3.43 10.98 11.05
N LEU A 78 3.42 9.91 10.23
CA LEU A 78 4.30 8.76 10.44
C LEU A 78 5.76 9.22 10.46
N GLU A 79 6.51 8.75 11.45
CA GLU A 79 7.94 8.96 11.57
C GLU A 79 8.66 7.65 11.27
N VAL A 80 9.62 7.71 10.35
CA VAL A 80 10.41 6.53 9.93
C VAL A 80 11.88 6.89 9.99
N GLU A 81 12.60 6.20 10.86
CA GLU A 81 14.04 6.33 11.05
C GLU A 81 14.76 5.07 10.55
N ILE A 82 15.94 5.25 9.93
CA ILE A 82 16.79 4.16 9.46
C ILE A 82 18.20 4.39 9.99
N SER A 83 18.81 3.38 10.62
CA SER A 83 20.13 3.47 11.24
C SER A 83 21.04 2.30 10.84
N PRO A 84 22.26 2.55 10.31
CA PRO A 84 22.76 3.86 9.89
C PRO A 84 21.91 4.44 8.74
N ASP A 85 21.86 5.78 8.57
CA ASP A 85 21.02 6.39 7.52
C ASP A 85 21.61 6.09 6.12
N PRO A 86 20.93 5.29 5.27
CA PRO A 86 21.43 4.97 3.95
C PRO A 86 21.25 6.13 2.95
N LEU A 87 20.65 7.26 3.33
CA LEU A 87 20.45 8.39 2.42
C LEU A 87 21.72 9.17 2.11
N GLU A 88 22.72 9.14 2.99
CA GLU A 88 23.95 9.91 2.77
C GLU A 88 24.77 9.35 1.62
N ASP A 89 24.94 8.03 1.56
CA ASP A 89 25.79 7.37 0.57
C ASP A 89 25.08 6.30 -0.28
N GLY A 90 23.87 5.87 0.10
CA GLY A 90 23.19 4.68 -0.41
C GLY A 90 23.40 3.43 0.45
N TYR A 91 22.61 2.38 0.19
CA TYR A 91 22.73 1.11 0.90
C TYR A 91 23.95 0.29 0.42
N ARG A 92 24.60 -0.41 1.34
CA ARG A 92 25.71 -1.33 1.06
C ARG A 92 25.17 -2.76 1.02
N SER A 93 25.56 -3.54 0.00
CA SER A 93 25.16 -4.95 -0.11
C SER A 93 25.48 -5.75 1.15
N GLY A 94 24.54 -6.60 1.59
CA GLY A 94 24.67 -7.45 2.77
C GLY A 94 24.73 -6.70 4.11
N THR A 95 24.60 -5.37 4.12
CA THR A 95 24.63 -4.57 5.36
C THR A 95 23.27 -4.60 6.02
N GLU A 96 23.27 -4.73 7.35
CA GLU A 96 22.07 -4.64 8.17
C GLU A 96 21.78 -3.19 8.57
N TYR A 97 20.51 -2.82 8.48
CA TYR A 97 19.95 -1.54 8.85
C TYR A 97 18.83 -1.76 9.86
N GLN A 98 18.78 -0.95 10.92
CA GLN A 98 17.63 -0.88 11.82
C GLN A 98 16.63 0.13 11.28
N ILE A 99 15.36 -0.24 11.26
CA ILE A 99 14.27 0.64 10.85
C ILE A 99 13.31 0.74 12.04
N THR A 100 13.02 1.97 12.43
CA THR A 100 12.05 2.28 13.48
C THR A 100 10.93 3.09 12.84
N VAL A 101 9.72 2.54 12.87
CA VAL A 101 8.50 3.26 12.52
C VAL A 101 7.85 3.69 13.82
N THR A 102 7.85 5.00 14.08
CA THR A 102 7.15 5.59 15.22
C THR A 102 5.79 6.07 14.76
N LEU A 103 4.79 5.64 15.51
CA LEU A 103 3.40 5.82 15.15
C LEU A 103 2.86 7.01 15.92
N PRO A 104 2.34 8.04 15.21
CA PRO A 104 1.91 9.26 15.85
C PRO A 104 0.76 8.97 16.81
N PHE A 105 1.05 9.01 18.10
CA PHE A 105 0.07 8.86 19.16
C PHE A 105 -0.23 10.21 19.78
N THR A 106 -1.34 10.83 19.39
CA THR A 106 -1.96 11.88 20.21
C THR A 106 -3.46 11.98 19.95
N ARG A 107 -4.25 11.97 21.02
CA ARG A 107 -5.42 12.85 21.07
C ARG A 107 -5.70 13.39 22.47
N ASN A 108 -5.36 14.66 22.68
CA ASN A 108 -5.89 15.52 23.75
C ASN A 108 -5.92 14.94 25.18
N GLY A 109 -4.92 14.15 25.58
CA GLY A 109 -4.81 13.63 26.96
C GLY A 109 -5.93 12.68 27.39
N ALA A 110 -6.75 12.19 26.46
CA ALA A 110 -7.75 11.16 26.70
C ALA A 110 -7.28 9.84 26.07
N ASN A 111 -7.43 8.76 26.84
CA ASN A 111 -6.90 7.41 26.65
C ASN A 111 -6.57 6.96 25.20
N PRO A 112 -5.44 6.25 25.02
CA PRO A 112 -4.93 5.73 23.74
C PRO A 112 -5.77 4.55 23.22
N THR A 113 -7.06 4.75 22.98
CA THR A 113 -7.94 3.70 22.44
C THR A 113 -7.94 3.64 20.91
N GLY A 114 -7.05 4.41 20.27
CA GLY A 114 -6.80 4.32 18.84
C GLY A 114 -6.10 3.02 18.54
N ALA A 115 -6.86 2.08 18.02
CA ALA A 115 -6.39 0.79 17.58
C ALA A 115 -5.47 1.00 16.35
N PHE A 116 -4.24 0.47 16.38
CA PHE A 116 -3.25 0.72 15.35
C PHE A 116 -2.79 -0.57 14.67
N ALA A 117 -2.82 -0.60 13.35
CA ALA A 117 -2.13 -1.63 12.58
C ALA A 117 -1.24 -0.98 11.51
N GLY A 118 -0.05 -1.53 11.28
CA GLY A 118 0.88 -0.98 10.30
C GLY A 118 1.66 -2.06 9.60
N ASN A 119 1.96 -1.84 8.33
CA ASN A 119 2.74 -2.73 7.49
C ASN A 119 3.94 -1.98 6.90
N LEU A 120 5.07 -2.65 6.85
CA LEU A 120 6.32 -2.20 6.27
C LEU A 120 6.85 -3.23 5.30
N GLU A 121 7.35 -2.79 4.16
CA GLU A 121 8.11 -3.65 3.25
C GLU A 121 9.18 -2.88 2.46
N ILE A 122 10.15 -3.62 1.93
CA ILE A 122 11.19 -3.07 1.06
C ILE A 122 11.24 -3.89 -0.23
N VAL A 123 11.02 -3.22 -1.36
CA VAL A 123 10.92 -3.87 -2.68
C VAL A 123 11.75 -3.19 -3.75
N ASP A 124 12.08 -3.92 -4.82
CA ASP A 124 12.70 -3.38 -6.04
C ASP A 124 11.67 -2.76 -7.00
N LEU A 125 12.11 -2.31 -8.17
CA LEU A 125 11.26 -1.73 -9.22
C LEU A 125 10.18 -2.69 -9.74
N GLU A 126 10.40 -4.00 -9.61
CA GLU A 126 9.48 -5.04 -10.05
C GLU A 126 8.52 -5.49 -8.92
N GLY A 127 8.58 -4.88 -7.74
CA GLY A 127 7.75 -5.27 -6.59
C GLY A 127 8.19 -6.59 -5.93
N ARG A 128 9.45 -6.99 -6.11
CA ARG A 128 10.02 -8.15 -5.39
C ARG A 128 10.74 -7.65 -4.15
N GLY A 129 10.72 -8.43 -3.08
CA GLY A 129 11.45 -8.15 -1.85
C GLY A 129 12.93 -7.93 -2.13
N ALA A 130 13.45 -6.80 -1.66
CA ALA A 130 14.85 -6.43 -1.86
C ALA A 130 15.62 -6.54 -0.54
N GLY A 131 16.14 -7.74 -0.27
CA GLY A 131 16.87 -8.07 0.96
C GLY A 131 16.05 -8.99 1.87
N THR A 132 16.44 -9.08 3.13
CA THR A 132 15.73 -9.87 4.15
C THR A 132 15.38 -8.99 5.34
N MET A 133 14.24 -9.26 5.96
CA MET A 133 13.80 -8.56 7.17
C MET A 133 13.70 -9.50 8.36
N ALA A 134 13.88 -8.94 9.55
CA ALA A 134 13.48 -9.56 10.80
C ALA A 134 12.75 -8.53 11.67
N VAL A 135 11.79 -8.97 12.47
CA VAL A 135 11.08 -8.11 13.42
C VAL A 135 11.71 -8.24 14.80
N MET A 136 11.81 -7.11 15.51
CA MET A 136 12.15 -7.10 16.93
C MET A 136 10.85 -7.35 17.73
N PRO A 137 10.93 -7.92 18.95
CA PRO A 137 9.75 -8.16 19.77
C PRO A 137 9.25 -6.84 20.37
N ASP A 138 8.51 -6.06 19.58
CA ASP A 138 7.67 -4.99 20.10
C ASP A 138 6.48 -5.59 20.83
N LEU A 139 6.06 -4.91 21.89
CA LEU A 139 5.02 -5.39 22.79
C LEU A 139 3.77 -4.54 22.66
N CYS A 140 2.63 -5.18 22.82
CA CYS A 140 1.34 -4.55 23.02
C CYS A 140 1.33 -3.73 24.32
N ASP A 141 0.27 -2.96 24.55
CA ASP A 141 0.12 -2.12 25.75
C ASP A 141 0.09 -2.92 27.07
N ASP A 142 -0.17 -4.23 27.00
CA ASP A 142 -0.10 -5.14 28.14
C ASP A 142 1.35 -5.43 28.59
N GLY A 143 2.35 -5.06 27.78
CA GLY A 143 3.77 -5.29 28.04
C GLY A 143 4.19 -6.76 28.00
N VAL A 144 3.36 -7.66 27.46
CA VAL A 144 3.62 -9.11 27.43
C VAL A 144 3.38 -9.69 26.04
N THR A 145 2.34 -9.27 25.34
CA THR A 145 1.98 -9.79 24.03
C THR A 145 2.89 -9.20 22.96
N VAL A 146 3.47 -10.04 22.10
CA VAL A 146 4.28 -9.57 20.96
C VAL A 146 3.35 -8.98 19.92
N ALA A 147 3.55 -7.71 19.58
CA ALA A 147 2.75 -6.97 18.61
C ALA A 147 3.29 -7.10 17.18
N ALA A 148 4.61 -7.25 17.04
CA ALA A 148 5.26 -7.28 15.74
C ALA A 148 5.30 -8.70 15.16
N HIS A 149 5.03 -8.82 13.86
CA HIS A 149 5.09 -10.08 13.14
C HIS A 149 5.75 -9.92 11.76
N LEU A 150 6.27 -11.02 11.23
CA LEU A 150 6.84 -11.08 9.88
C LEU A 150 6.01 -12.05 9.03
N ALA A 151 5.53 -11.58 7.89
CA ALA A 151 4.83 -12.38 6.91
C ALA A 151 5.73 -12.68 5.71
N ASP A 152 5.98 -13.97 5.47
CA ASP A 152 6.70 -14.45 4.30
C ASP A 152 5.72 -14.69 3.14
N LEU A 153 5.80 -13.83 2.12
CA LEU A 153 5.06 -13.96 0.87
C LEU A 153 5.97 -14.55 -0.22
N PRO A 154 5.42 -15.13 -1.32
CA PRO A 154 6.23 -15.83 -2.31
C PRO A 154 7.40 -15.04 -2.92
N THR A 155 7.28 -13.71 -2.97
CA THR A 155 8.29 -12.83 -3.60
C THR A 155 8.79 -11.72 -2.69
N ARG A 156 8.29 -11.57 -1.46
CA ARG A 156 8.58 -10.44 -0.57
C ARG A 156 8.30 -10.79 0.89
N GLN A 157 8.81 -9.98 1.80
CA GLN A 157 8.47 -10.06 3.22
C GLN A 157 7.72 -8.79 3.62
N VAL A 158 6.82 -8.91 4.58
CA VAL A 158 6.12 -7.76 5.18
C VAL A 158 6.28 -7.83 6.69
N ALA A 159 6.86 -6.79 7.27
CA ALA A 159 6.85 -6.62 8.72
C ALA A 159 5.55 -5.88 9.10
N GLY A 160 4.83 -6.41 10.07
CA GLY A 160 3.58 -5.83 10.53
C GLY A 160 3.60 -5.59 12.03
N VAL A 161 2.74 -4.70 12.49
CA VAL A 161 2.35 -4.58 13.89
C VAL A 161 0.83 -4.69 14.00
N ASP A 162 0.38 -5.53 14.92
CA ASP A 162 -1.03 -5.82 15.13
C ASP A 162 -1.71 -4.77 15.99
N ASN A 163 -3.04 -4.76 15.89
CA ASN A 163 -3.92 -3.89 16.63
C ASN A 163 -4.01 -4.24 18.12
N CYS A 164 -2.99 -3.85 18.89
CA CYS A 164 -2.92 -4.10 20.32
C CYS A 164 -2.29 -2.96 21.14
N GLY A 165 -2.27 -1.75 20.56
CA GLY A 165 -1.77 -0.53 21.21
C GLY A 165 -0.28 -0.23 21.02
N ALA A 166 0.46 -1.13 20.36
CA ALA A 166 1.87 -0.89 20.04
C ALA A 166 2.05 0.41 19.22
N THR A 167 2.97 1.26 19.69
CA THR A 167 3.24 2.60 19.12
C THR A 167 4.51 2.67 18.29
N VAL A 168 5.21 1.54 18.21
CA VAL A 168 6.49 1.41 17.52
C VAL A 168 6.52 0.06 16.81
N LEU A 169 7.03 0.06 15.56
CA LEU A 169 7.47 -1.13 14.84
C LEU A 169 8.96 -1.03 14.57
N ARG A 170 9.75 -1.94 15.15
CA ARG A 170 11.19 -2.07 14.98
C ARG A 170 11.52 -3.30 14.17
N THR A 171 12.28 -3.11 13.11
CA THR A 171 12.70 -4.17 12.20
C THR A 171 14.17 -4.04 11.88
N THR A 172 14.86 -5.15 11.62
CA THR A 172 16.12 -5.12 10.87
C THR A 172 15.87 -5.44 9.42
N TRP A 173 16.60 -4.78 8.53
CA TRP A 173 16.65 -5.06 7.10
C TRP A 173 18.10 -5.30 6.69
N THR A 174 18.39 -6.49 6.18
CA THR A 174 19.66 -6.79 5.52
C THR A 174 19.52 -6.54 4.03
N ALA A 175 20.27 -5.57 3.51
CA ALA A 175 20.25 -5.23 2.10
C ALA A 175 20.72 -6.41 1.21
N PRO A 176 20.26 -6.50 -0.06
CA PRO A 176 20.64 -7.59 -0.96
C PRO A 176 22.16 -7.80 -1.07
N GLU A 177 22.59 -9.07 -1.11
CA GLU A 177 24.00 -9.45 -1.35
C GLU A 177 24.55 -8.92 -2.69
N THR A 178 23.67 -8.78 -3.68
CA THR A 178 23.98 -8.16 -4.97
C THR A 178 23.03 -7.00 -5.19
N SER A 179 23.58 -5.81 -5.48
CA SER A 179 22.76 -4.61 -5.74
C SER A 179 21.72 -4.87 -6.84
N THR A 180 20.47 -4.55 -6.55
CA THR A 180 19.33 -4.66 -7.48
C THR A 180 18.92 -3.30 -8.05
N GLY A 181 19.78 -2.29 -7.92
CA GLY A 181 19.42 -0.89 -8.15
C GLY A 181 18.74 -0.26 -6.93
N PRO A 182 18.02 0.86 -7.10
CA PRO A 182 17.26 1.49 -6.02
C PRO A 182 16.22 0.54 -5.44
N VAL A 183 15.88 0.73 -4.17
CA VAL A 183 14.80 0.00 -3.49
C VAL A 183 13.80 0.99 -2.88
N TRP A 184 12.57 0.54 -2.66
CA TRP A 184 11.48 1.34 -2.08
C TRP A 184 11.12 0.77 -0.73
N LEU A 185 11.37 1.54 0.33
CA LEU A 185 10.78 1.31 1.64
C LEU A 185 9.38 1.91 1.64
N ASN A 186 8.36 1.08 1.84
CA ASN A 186 6.95 1.47 1.90
C ASN A 186 6.41 1.13 3.28
N VAL A 187 5.67 2.08 3.86
CA VAL A 187 5.01 1.93 5.15
C VAL A 187 3.57 2.40 4.98
N ALA A 188 2.61 1.60 5.44
CA ALA A 188 1.22 2.02 5.57
C ALA A 188 0.72 1.73 6.98
N ALA A 189 -0.18 2.57 7.45
CA ALA A 189 -0.71 2.57 8.78
C ALA A 189 -2.22 2.82 8.77
N VAL A 190 -2.93 2.22 9.70
CA VAL A 190 -4.34 2.46 10.01
C VAL A 190 -4.44 3.03 11.42
N TYR A 191 -5.24 4.09 11.55
CA TYR A 191 -5.62 4.70 12.81
C TYR A 191 -7.11 4.44 13.00
N ALA A 192 -7.43 3.42 13.79
CA ALA A 192 -8.82 3.13 14.08
C ALA A 192 -9.33 4.11 15.15
N TYR A 193 -10.42 4.82 14.84
CA TYR A 193 -10.92 5.90 15.71
C TYR A 193 -11.82 5.40 16.84
N MET A 194 -12.37 4.20 16.69
CA MET A 194 -13.15 3.53 17.73
C MET A 194 -12.76 2.04 17.77
N PRO A 195 -12.92 1.38 18.94
CA PRO A 195 -12.75 -0.06 19.06
C PRO A 195 -13.88 -0.85 18.36
N LEU A 196 -14.63 -0.21 17.46
CA LEU A 196 -15.61 -0.91 16.63
C LEU A 196 -14.83 -1.50 15.46
N ASP A 197 -14.97 -2.81 15.21
CA ASP A 197 -14.37 -3.54 14.09
C ASP A 197 -14.94 -3.12 12.71
N THR A 198 -15.33 -1.86 12.57
CA THR A 198 -15.84 -1.26 11.35
C THR A 198 -14.77 -0.35 10.78
N PRO A 199 -14.39 -0.50 9.50
CA PRO A 199 -13.38 0.35 8.89
C PRO A 199 -13.91 1.76 8.55
N ASP A 200 -15.19 2.01 8.84
CA ASP A 200 -15.83 3.31 8.73
C ASP A 200 -15.33 4.18 9.91
N ASP A 201 -14.95 5.44 9.65
CA ASP A 201 -14.35 6.39 10.60
C ASP A 201 -12.89 6.12 10.97
N ASP A 202 -12.22 5.22 10.27
CA ASP A 202 -10.77 5.02 10.37
C ASP A 202 -10.02 5.97 9.43
N ASP A 203 -8.79 6.32 9.78
CA ASP A 203 -7.89 7.01 8.86
C ASP A 203 -6.64 6.18 8.56
N THR A 204 -5.92 6.57 7.51
CA THR A 204 -4.72 5.87 7.06
C THR A 204 -3.60 6.84 6.77
N SER A 205 -2.36 6.40 6.99
CA SER A 205 -1.19 7.13 6.55
C SER A 205 -0.26 6.23 5.78
N THR A 206 0.36 6.77 4.75
CA THR A 206 1.34 6.07 3.93
C THR A 206 2.61 6.88 3.86
N TRP A 207 3.74 6.20 3.90
CA TRP A 207 5.05 6.79 3.78
C TRP A 207 5.88 5.91 2.84
N ALA A 208 6.63 6.55 1.93
CA ALA A 208 7.53 5.83 1.05
C ALA A 208 8.84 6.60 0.86
N ARG A 209 9.95 5.86 0.74
CA ARG A 209 11.29 6.39 0.49
C ARG A 209 12.06 5.49 -0.47
N ILE A 210 12.71 6.12 -1.45
CA ILE A 210 13.67 5.46 -2.33
C ILE A 210 15.03 5.43 -1.64
N ILE A 211 15.66 4.26 -1.58
CA ILE A 211 17.00 4.04 -1.04
C ILE A 211 17.89 3.58 -2.19
N PRO A 212 18.80 4.42 -2.71
CA PRO A 212 19.71 4.01 -3.77
C PRO A 212 20.80 3.06 -3.23
N PRO A 213 21.44 2.24 -4.07
CA PRO A 213 22.66 1.53 -3.69
C PRO A 213 23.81 2.51 -3.46
N LEU A 214 24.86 2.07 -2.76
CA LEU A 214 26.03 2.88 -2.47
C LEU A 214 26.61 3.53 -3.74
N GLY A 215 26.75 4.85 -3.73
CA GLY A 215 27.24 5.64 -4.88
C GLY A 215 26.20 5.88 -5.98
N GLY A 216 24.95 5.46 -5.79
CA GLY A 216 23.82 5.82 -6.65
C GLY A 216 23.34 7.25 -6.40
N SER A 217 22.79 7.89 -7.43
CA SER A 217 22.22 9.24 -7.32
C SER A 217 20.92 9.24 -6.49
N THR A 218 20.84 10.18 -5.54
CA THR A 218 19.70 10.40 -4.64
C THR A 218 18.75 11.47 -5.21
N ASP A 219 18.00 11.17 -6.27
CA ASP A 219 16.77 11.95 -6.54
C ASP A 219 15.67 11.39 -5.62
N VAL A 220 15.81 11.66 -4.31
CA VAL A 220 14.89 11.18 -3.28
C VAL A 220 13.60 11.99 -3.38
N THR A 221 12.57 11.40 -3.98
CA THR A 221 11.22 11.94 -3.92
C THR A 221 10.53 11.29 -2.72
N ARG A 222 10.31 12.06 -1.64
CA ARG A 222 9.32 11.69 -0.63
C ARG A 222 7.96 11.68 -1.32
N VAL A 223 7.32 10.53 -1.42
CA VAL A 223 5.98 10.43 -1.98
C VAL A 223 5.00 10.54 -0.84
N ASP A 224 4.64 11.77 -0.46
CA ASP A 224 3.49 11.99 0.41
C ASP A 224 2.24 11.58 -0.37
N ASN A 225 1.47 10.64 0.18
CA ASN A 225 0.21 10.13 -0.38
C ASN A 225 0.36 9.36 -1.70
N ALA A 226 1.21 8.33 -1.72
CA ALA A 226 1.21 7.33 -2.78
C ALA A 226 -0.12 6.56 -2.77
N CYS A 227 -1.10 7.09 -3.52
CA CYS A 227 -2.41 6.50 -3.82
C CYS A 227 -3.49 6.63 -2.74
N HIS A 228 -4.13 7.81 -2.67
CA HIS A 228 -5.59 7.81 -2.80
C HIS A 228 -5.86 7.10 -4.13
N ALA A 229 -6.36 5.85 -4.11
CA ALA A 229 -6.56 4.98 -5.28
C ALA A 229 -6.61 5.78 -6.59
N SER A 230 -5.45 6.00 -7.21
CA SER A 230 -5.42 6.79 -8.43
C SER A 230 -6.18 5.91 -9.41
N PRO A 231 -7.34 6.33 -9.94
CA PRO A 231 -8.18 5.48 -10.77
C PRO A 231 -7.25 4.88 -11.81
N GLY A 232 -7.03 3.56 -11.71
CA GLY A 232 -5.88 2.90 -12.31
C GLY A 232 -5.72 3.41 -13.73
N ARG A 233 -4.51 3.86 -14.10
CA ARG A 233 -4.19 4.41 -15.44
C ARG A 233 -5.06 3.65 -16.43
N PRO A 234 -6.06 4.29 -17.09
CA PRO A 234 -6.99 3.57 -17.93
C PRO A 234 -6.12 2.83 -18.92
N SER A 235 -6.09 1.49 -18.82
CA SER A 235 -5.33 0.63 -19.72
C SER A 235 -5.68 1.13 -21.11
N SER A 236 -4.69 1.67 -21.80
CA SER A 236 -4.85 2.43 -23.05
C SER A 236 -6.00 1.87 -23.85
N ALA A 237 -7.11 2.59 -23.74
CA ALA A 237 -8.41 2.30 -24.30
C ALA A 237 -8.29 1.63 -25.68
N PRO A 238 -8.52 0.31 -25.82
CA PRO A 238 -8.54 -0.32 -27.14
C PRO A 238 -9.62 0.31 -28.05
N TRP A 239 -10.59 1.01 -27.46
CA TRP A 239 -11.60 1.79 -28.17
C TRP A 239 -11.04 3.04 -28.87
N LEU A 240 -9.95 3.67 -28.41
CA LEU A 240 -9.33 4.79 -29.14
C LEU A 240 -8.68 4.30 -30.44
N LEU A 241 -8.04 3.13 -30.42
CA LEU A 241 -7.55 2.47 -31.65
C LEU A 241 -8.72 2.08 -32.57
N GLY A 242 -9.82 1.59 -32.00
CA GLY A 242 -11.06 1.32 -32.73
C GLY A 242 -11.65 2.54 -33.43
N LEU A 243 -11.71 3.69 -32.76
CA LEU A 243 -12.22 4.94 -33.34
C LEU A 243 -11.32 5.50 -34.44
N VAL A 244 -10.00 5.37 -34.30
CA VAL A 244 -9.05 5.76 -35.36
C VAL A 244 -9.20 4.85 -36.59
N ALA A 245 -9.34 3.53 -36.40
CA ALA A 245 -9.57 2.59 -37.49
C ALA A 245 -10.91 2.86 -38.22
N LEU A 246 -11.98 3.15 -37.47
CA LEU A 246 -13.29 3.49 -38.03
C LEU A 246 -13.24 4.82 -38.81
N GLY A 247 -12.53 5.82 -38.28
CA GLY A 247 -12.32 7.10 -38.97
C GLY A 247 -11.54 6.94 -40.28
N ALA A 248 -10.54 6.05 -40.32
CA ALA A 248 -9.80 5.74 -41.53
C ALA A 248 -10.67 5.04 -42.59
N LEU A 249 -11.51 4.08 -42.18
CA LEU A 249 -12.47 3.39 -43.06
C LEU A 249 -13.50 4.36 -43.66
N LEU A 250 -14.07 5.25 -42.85
CA LEU A 250 -15.06 6.24 -43.30
C LEU A 250 -14.46 7.30 -44.26
N ARG A 251 -13.17 7.63 -44.13
CA ARG A 251 -12.49 8.50 -45.10
C ARG A 251 -12.27 7.81 -46.45
N ARG A 252 -12.07 6.50 -46.48
CA ARG A 252 -11.84 5.74 -47.71
C ARG A 252 -13.12 5.61 -48.55
N THR A 253 -14.27 5.40 -47.92
CA THR A 253 -15.56 5.28 -48.62
C THR A 253 -16.09 6.60 -49.17
N ARG A 254 -15.58 7.76 -48.72
CA ARG A 254 -15.94 9.07 -49.29
C ARG A 254 -15.12 9.49 -50.52
N ARG A 255 -14.03 8.78 -50.84
CA ARG A 255 -13.14 9.10 -51.97
C ARG A 255 -13.33 8.17 -53.19
N SER A 256 -14.22 7.18 -53.09
CA SER A 256 -14.66 6.32 -54.19
C SER A 256 -16.08 6.71 -54.60
#